data_AF-F0YQ89-F1
#
_entry.id   AF-F0YQ89-F1
#
_cell.length_a   1.000
_cell.length_b   1.000
_cell.length_c   1.000
_cell.angle_alpha   90.00
_cell.angle_beta   90.00
_cell.angle_gamma   90.00
#
_symmetry.space_group_name_H-M   'P 1'
#
loop_
_entity.id
_entity.type
_entity.pdbx_description
1 polymer ?
#
loop_
_entity_poly.entity_id
_entity_poly.type
_entity_poly.pdbx_seq_one_letter_code
_entity_poly.pdbx_strand_id
1 'polypeptide(L)'
;MRVCLLVVVAAQRRPLERPGQQEWEPIHKFLHAVDPSRCADAHVIKGENENEPDVHVCMDFLKRNEPCVVYSIGIANNWLFDDLMLSKGCRVFSFDPTMSGDHKRHPERHTFEPIGIGAATKLETRGAASTANYGGRARYRVETLADMMARHGHDAVTVLRMDVEGAEWDVLAEWLASSALLAIADQLLLEIHLYRPRGDAGKLHDLLAKMRDVAGWDLFWTARNRWDNHRLHGDMTRVHELGFISCDLATMRLTLSAALLAVAVDGFASKRLPSLRQGVRVQDANAVTEVSFDGLDGSNARIGIIRTKWNPKVVDALSDGAKRACLDVGVLEENIFETQVPGAWELPSAARFLALSGRVDAIVCIGTLI
;
A
#
# COMPACT_ATOMS: atom_id res chain seq x y z
N MET A 1 -26.73 -29.22 -3.79
CA MET A 1 -25.97 -28.24 -2.99
C MET A 1 -24.96 -27.60 -3.94
N ARG A 2 -25.13 -26.33 -4.32
CA ARG A 2 -24.16 -25.63 -5.19
C ARG A 2 -23.04 -25.11 -4.28
N VAL A 3 -21.86 -25.73 -4.33
CA VAL A 3 -20.68 -25.29 -3.60
C VAL A 3 -20.02 -24.20 -4.46
N CYS A 4 -20.03 -22.96 -3.98
CA CYS A 4 -19.29 -21.86 -4.60
C CYS A 4 -17.84 -21.93 -4.11
N LEU A 5 -16.90 -22.24 -5.00
CA LEU A 5 -15.47 -22.16 -4.73
C LEU A 5 -15.06 -20.68 -4.77
N LEU A 6 -14.64 -20.11 -3.63
CA LEU A 6 -14.11 -18.76 -3.58
C LEU A 6 -12.59 -18.80 -3.83
N VAL A 7 -12.17 -18.79 -5.09
CA VAL A 7 -10.83 -18.33 -5.45
C VAL A 7 -10.89 -16.80 -5.42
N VAL A 8 -10.25 -16.17 -4.44
CA VAL A 8 -10.23 -14.70 -4.36
C VAL A 8 -9.33 -14.15 -5.46
N VAL A 9 -9.92 -13.84 -6.61
CA VAL A 9 -9.44 -12.78 -7.49
C VAL A 9 -10.48 -11.66 -7.38
N ALA A 10 -10.19 -10.66 -6.55
CA ALA A 10 -11.12 -9.57 -6.29
C ALA A 10 -11.11 -8.56 -7.44
N ALA A 11 -12.19 -8.54 -8.23
CA ALA A 11 -12.70 -7.34 -8.90
C ALA A 11 -14.17 -7.53 -9.28
N GLN A 12 -15.11 -7.12 -8.42
CA GLN A 12 -16.51 -6.94 -8.81
C GLN A 12 -16.65 -5.58 -9.51
N ARG A 13 -16.94 -5.55 -10.81
CA ARG A 13 -17.46 -4.36 -11.50
C ARG A 13 -18.99 -4.39 -11.46
N ARG A 14 -19.61 -3.39 -10.83
CA ARG A 14 -21.07 -3.13 -10.96
C ARG A 14 -21.36 -2.21 -12.16
N PRO A 15 -22.50 -2.36 -12.86
CA PRO A 15 -22.92 -1.43 -13.92
C PRO A 15 -23.34 -0.06 -13.37
N LEU A 16 -23.16 0.98 -14.19
CA LEU A 16 -23.11 2.40 -13.82
C LEU A 16 -24.46 3.14 -13.95
N GLU A 17 -25.15 3.41 -12.84
CA GLU A 17 -26.18 4.47 -12.74
C GLU A 17 -25.60 5.77 -12.13
N ARG A 18 -26.18 6.93 -12.46
CA ARG A 18 -25.64 8.27 -12.13
C ARG A 18 -25.36 8.40 -10.61
N PRO A 19 -24.24 9.01 -10.19
CA PRO A 19 -23.85 9.01 -8.78
C PRO A 19 -24.88 9.77 -7.92
N GLY A 20 -25.43 9.08 -6.92
CA GLY A 20 -26.28 9.67 -5.87
C GLY A 20 -25.48 9.88 -4.58
N GLN A 21 -26.07 10.59 -3.60
CA GLN A 21 -25.47 10.87 -2.28
C GLN A 21 -24.96 9.62 -1.53
N GLN A 22 -25.41 8.43 -1.93
CA GLN A 22 -25.09 7.15 -1.30
C GLN A 22 -23.64 6.66 -1.55
N GLU A 23 -22.96 7.14 -2.61
CA GLU A 23 -21.56 6.76 -2.91
C GLU A 23 -20.55 7.44 -1.98
N TRP A 24 -20.84 8.65 -1.51
CA TRP A 24 -19.92 9.43 -0.69
C TRP A 24 -20.06 9.17 0.81
N GLU A 25 -21.18 8.60 1.23
CA GLU A 25 -21.47 8.32 2.65
C GLU A 25 -20.37 7.50 3.35
N PRO A 26 -19.81 6.41 2.76
CA PRO A 26 -18.72 5.67 3.40
C PRO A 26 -17.44 6.50 3.58
N ILE A 27 -17.12 7.35 2.60
CA ILE A 27 -15.94 8.20 2.63
C ILE A 27 -16.11 9.31 3.67
N HIS A 28 -17.29 9.93 3.71
CA HIS A 28 -17.64 10.92 4.71
C HIS A 28 -17.51 10.37 6.12
N LYS A 29 -18.05 9.16 6.37
CA LYS A 29 -17.89 8.46 7.65
C LYS A 29 -16.43 8.22 7.99
N PHE A 30 -15.61 7.82 7.01
CA PHE A 30 -14.19 7.61 7.21
C PHE A 30 -13.45 8.90 7.60
N LEU A 31 -13.65 9.98 6.86
CA LEU A 31 -13.01 11.27 7.13
C LEU A 31 -13.39 11.86 8.49
N HIS A 32 -14.50 11.39 9.07
CA HIS A 32 -14.98 11.73 10.42
C HIS A 32 -14.60 10.70 11.49
N ALA A 33 -14.10 9.52 11.11
CA ALA A 33 -13.66 8.48 12.03
C ALA A 33 -12.21 8.69 12.49
N VAL A 34 -11.85 9.95 12.75
CA VAL A 34 -10.51 10.36 13.21
C VAL A 34 -10.33 9.95 14.67
N ASP A 35 -9.17 9.36 14.98
CA ASP A 35 -8.77 9.06 16.36
C ASP A 35 -7.49 9.83 16.73
N PRO A 36 -7.61 11.06 17.26
CA PRO A 36 -6.44 11.87 17.62
C PRO A 36 -5.59 11.24 18.73
N SER A 37 -6.16 10.31 19.52
CA SER A 37 -5.42 9.65 20.61
C SER A 37 -4.29 8.75 20.10
N ARG A 38 -4.29 8.42 18.80
CA ARG A 38 -3.21 7.69 18.14
C ARG A 38 -1.92 8.48 17.99
N CYS A 39 -1.98 9.80 18.17
CA CYS A 39 -0.80 10.65 18.26
C CYS A 39 -0.80 11.41 19.59
N ALA A 40 0.08 11.04 20.50
CA ALA A 40 0.24 11.72 21.78
C ALA A 40 0.97 13.06 21.64
N ASP A 41 1.86 13.18 20.64
CA ASP A 41 2.66 14.39 20.40
C ASP A 41 2.51 14.87 18.95
N ALA A 42 1.45 15.63 18.67
CA ALA A 42 1.18 16.20 17.35
C ALA A 42 1.77 17.62 17.24
N HIS A 43 2.65 17.83 16.27
CA HIS A 43 3.11 19.15 15.88
C HIS A 43 2.20 19.72 14.78
N VAL A 44 1.83 20.99 14.91
CA VAL A 44 0.94 21.67 13.96
C VAL A 44 1.76 22.63 13.11
N ILE A 45 1.86 22.35 11.81
CA ILE A 45 2.37 23.30 10.82
C ILE A 45 1.20 24.18 10.40
N LYS A 46 1.32 25.49 10.60
CA LYS A 46 0.28 26.43 10.15
C LYS A 46 0.24 26.49 8.63
N GLY A 47 -0.97 26.42 8.06
CA GLY A 47 -1.18 26.65 6.64
C GLY A 47 -0.63 28.01 6.22
N GLU A 48 -0.17 28.16 4.97
CA GLU A 48 0.48 29.40 4.54
C GLU A 48 -0.50 30.59 4.51
N ASN A 49 -1.79 30.30 4.41
CA ASN A 49 -2.88 31.27 4.35
C ASN A 49 -4.19 30.69 4.90
N GLU A 50 -5.25 31.49 4.91
CA GLU A 50 -6.56 31.12 5.44
C GLU A 50 -7.29 30.00 4.68
N ASN A 51 -6.82 29.67 3.47
CA ASN A 51 -7.41 28.63 2.63
C ASN A 51 -6.73 27.27 2.79
N GLU A 52 -5.46 27.25 3.21
CA GLU A 52 -4.73 26.03 3.51
C GLU A 52 -5.01 25.58 4.96
N PRO A 53 -5.26 24.28 5.17
CA PRO A 53 -5.42 23.78 6.51
C PRO A 53 -4.09 23.75 7.25
N ASP A 54 -4.16 23.74 8.58
CA ASP A 54 -3.00 23.41 9.40
C ASP A 54 -2.64 21.93 9.20
N VAL A 55 -1.40 21.58 8.96
CA VAL A 55 -0.97 20.18 8.80
C VAL A 55 -0.50 19.61 10.13
N HIS A 56 -1.05 18.46 10.54
CA HIS A 56 -0.63 17.79 11.77
C HIS A 56 0.38 16.68 11.47
N VAL A 57 1.58 16.81 12.05
CA VAL A 57 2.66 15.83 11.96
C VAL A 57 2.81 15.14 13.31
N CYS A 58 2.78 13.82 13.34
CA CYS A 58 2.97 13.12 14.61
C CYS A 58 4.44 13.00 14.94
N MET A 59 4.82 13.18 16.20
CA MET A 59 6.22 13.16 16.63
C MET A 59 6.58 11.92 17.45
N ASP A 60 5.62 11.04 17.72
CA ASP A 60 5.82 9.88 18.59
C ASP A 60 6.89 8.90 18.08
N PHE A 61 7.00 8.71 16.76
CA PHE A 61 7.98 7.80 16.17
C PHE A 61 9.42 8.33 16.23
N LEU A 62 9.61 9.65 16.35
CA LEU A 62 10.95 10.26 16.44
C LEU A 62 11.65 9.95 17.77
N LYS A 63 10.90 9.47 18.78
CA LYS A 63 11.42 9.09 20.10
C LYS A 63 12.29 7.81 20.05
N ARG A 64 12.35 7.11 18.91
CA ARG A 64 13.03 5.81 18.76
C ARG A 64 14.53 5.90 18.44
N ASN A 65 15.12 7.10 18.32
CA ASN A 65 16.57 7.32 18.16
C ASN A 65 17.24 6.62 16.95
N GLU A 66 16.48 6.33 15.90
CA GLU A 66 17.00 5.82 14.62
C GLU A 66 17.10 6.96 13.59
N PRO A 67 18.04 6.89 12.62
CA PRO A 67 18.12 7.89 11.56
C PRO A 67 16.82 7.88 10.74
N CYS A 68 15.98 8.90 10.92
CA CYS A 68 14.73 9.04 10.19
C CYS A 68 14.97 9.45 8.73
N VAL A 69 14.34 8.73 7.81
CA VAL A 69 14.31 9.02 6.38
C VAL A 69 12.94 9.57 6.03
N VAL A 70 12.90 10.75 5.43
CA VAL A 70 11.65 11.46 5.12
C VAL A 70 11.58 11.74 3.64
N TYR A 71 10.46 11.38 3.01
CA TYR A 71 10.15 11.75 1.63
C TYR A 71 9.05 12.82 1.63
N SER A 72 9.33 13.96 0.99
CA SER A 72 8.39 15.07 0.83
C SER A 72 8.14 15.27 -0.66
N ILE A 73 6.93 14.94 -1.14
CA ILE A 73 6.64 14.83 -2.57
C ILE A 73 5.58 15.86 -2.98
N GLY A 74 5.90 16.64 -4.01
CA GLY A 74 5.11 17.75 -4.54
C GLY A 74 5.11 18.95 -3.62
N ILE A 75 6.31 19.44 -3.30
CA ILE A 75 6.51 20.50 -2.31
C ILE A 75 6.08 21.89 -2.78
N ALA A 76 6.02 22.16 -4.09
CA ALA A 76 5.58 23.43 -4.67
C ALA A 76 6.21 24.72 -4.08
N ASN A 77 7.48 24.66 -3.64
CA ASN A 77 8.21 25.71 -2.90
C ASN A 77 7.77 25.96 -1.45
N ASN A 78 6.85 25.15 -0.90
CA ASN A 78 6.56 25.11 0.52
C ASN A 78 7.55 24.17 1.22
N TRP A 79 8.42 24.75 2.06
CA TRP A 79 9.50 24.05 2.75
C TRP A 79 9.23 23.80 4.24
N LEU A 80 8.04 24.17 4.74
CA LEU A 80 7.76 24.17 6.19
C LEU A 80 7.88 22.77 6.80
N PHE A 81 7.34 21.76 6.12
CA PHE A 81 7.45 20.36 6.53
C PHE A 81 8.89 19.86 6.48
N ASP A 82 9.58 20.12 5.37
CA ASP A 82 10.95 19.68 5.13
C ASP A 82 11.92 20.25 6.19
N ASP A 83 11.82 21.55 6.45
CA ASP A 83 12.61 22.24 7.48
C ASP A 83 12.29 21.73 8.88
N LEU A 84 11.01 21.46 9.19
CA LEU A 84 10.61 20.85 10.45
C LEU A 84 11.32 19.51 10.62
N MET A 85 11.26 18.62 9.64
CA MET A 85 11.88 17.28 9.75
C MET A 85 13.41 17.36 9.81
N LEU A 86 14.03 18.30 9.09
CA LEU A 86 15.47 18.57 9.21
C LEU A 86 15.84 19.05 10.62
N SER A 87 15.02 19.90 11.24
CA SER A 87 15.22 20.38 12.62
C SER A 87 15.13 19.25 13.65
N LYS A 88 14.43 18.16 13.32
CA LYS A 88 14.31 16.95 14.15
C LYS A 88 15.43 15.92 13.95
N GLY A 89 16.42 16.22 13.11
CA GLY A 89 17.54 15.30 12.88
C GLY A 89 17.41 14.42 11.64
N CYS A 90 16.28 14.46 10.92
CA CYS A 90 16.04 13.55 9.80
C CYS A 90 16.90 13.85 8.56
N ARG A 91 17.05 12.82 7.72
CA ARG A 91 17.47 12.94 6.33
C ARG A 91 16.22 13.11 5.48
N VAL A 92 16.12 14.23 4.78
CA VAL A 92 14.93 14.64 4.03
C VAL A 92 15.25 14.63 2.54
N PHE A 93 14.38 13.98 1.77
CA PHE A 93 14.43 13.89 0.32
C PHE A 93 13.15 14.52 -0.23
N SER A 94 13.33 15.63 -0.95
CA SER A 94 12.24 16.43 -1.48
C SER A 94 12.14 16.24 -2.99
N PHE A 95 10.92 16.05 -3.48
CA PHE A 95 10.68 15.69 -4.88
C PHE A 95 9.63 16.62 -5.47
N ASP A 96 9.94 17.29 -6.57
CA ASP A 96 8.93 18.08 -7.27
C ASP A 96 9.25 18.23 -8.78
N PRO A 97 8.44 17.64 -9.68
CA PRO A 97 8.69 17.70 -11.11
C PRO A 97 8.45 19.07 -11.73
N THR A 98 7.89 20.04 -10.99
CA THR A 98 7.56 21.40 -11.45
C THR A 98 8.71 22.37 -11.15
N MET A 99 9.53 22.07 -10.16
CA MET A 99 10.63 22.92 -9.68
C MET A 99 11.97 22.60 -10.37
N SER A 100 12.87 23.58 -10.44
CA SER A 100 14.22 23.47 -11.02
C SER A 100 15.27 24.12 -10.12
N GLY A 101 16.43 23.49 -10.03
CA GLY A 101 17.57 23.99 -9.27
C GLY A 101 17.97 23.00 -8.19
N ASP A 102 18.96 23.37 -7.38
CA ASP A 102 19.53 22.53 -6.33
C ASP A 102 18.70 22.58 -5.02
N HIS A 103 17.94 23.67 -4.81
CA HIS A 103 17.03 23.91 -3.66
C HIS A 103 17.49 23.33 -2.29
N LYS A 104 18.79 23.38 -2.03
CA LYS A 104 19.38 22.71 -0.87
C LYS A 104 19.02 23.41 0.43
N ARG A 105 18.45 22.66 1.38
CA ARG A 105 18.02 23.15 2.71
C ARG A 105 19.00 22.81 3.83
N HIS A 106 19.82 21.78 3.64
CA HIS A 106 20.85 21.36 4.61
C HIS A 106 22.08 20.77 3.89
N PRO A 107 23.32 21.00 4.36
CA PRO A 107 24.53 20.55 3.67
C PRO A 107 24.62 19.03 3.45
N GLU A 108 24.21 18.22 4.44
CA GLU A 108 24.42 16.77 4.44
C GLU A 108 23.15 15.91 4.49
N ARG A 109 22.02 16.49 4.91
CA ARG A 109 20.81 15.76 5.29
C ARG A 109 19.62 16.10 4.42
N HIS A 110 19.81 16.93 3.39
CA HIS A 110 18.75 17.31 2.47
C HIS A 110 19.18 17.04 1.03
N THR A 111 18.28 16.47 0.25
CA THR A 111 18.41 16.28 -1.19
C THR A 111 17.11 16.74 -1.84
N PHE A 112 17.20 17.59 -2.86
CA PHE A 112 16.04 17.94 -3.69
C PHE A 112 16.22 17.35 -5.10
N GLU A 113 15.14 16.81 -5.65
CA GLU A 113 15.14 16.26 -7.01
C GLU A 113 13.92 16.73 -7.82
N PRO A 114 14.12 17.17 -9.08
CA PRO A 114 13.03 17.63 -9.93
C PRO A 114 12.26 16.45 -10.58
N ILE A 115 11.79 15.52 -9.76
CA ILE A 115 11.17 14.25 -10.15
C ILE A 115 9.79 14.17 -9.47
N GLY A 116 8.79 13.64 -10.17
CA GLY A 116 7.48 13.34 -9.59
C GLY A 116 7.36 11.88 -9.17
N ILE A 117 6.35 11.58 -8.36
CA ILE A 117 5.96 10.19 -8.12
C ILE A 117 4.88 9.75 -9.11
N GLY A 118 4.87 8.47 -9.47
CA GLY A 118 3.86 7.89 -10.33
C GLY A 118 3.73 6.37 -10.16
N ALA A 119 2.67 5.81 -10.74
CA ALA A 119 2.42 4.36 -10.75
C ALA A 119 3.40 3.55 -11.61
N ALA A 120 4.29 4.21 -12.36
CA ALA A 120 5.34 3.59 -13.14
C ALA A 120 6.48 4.59 -13.37
N THR A 121 7.71 4.09 -13.42
CA THR A 121 8.87 4.91 -13.76
C THR A 121 8.91 5.19 -15.25
N LYS A 122 8.76 6.47 -15.62
CA LYS A 122 8.71 6.91 -17.03
C LYS A 122 8.96 8.41 -17.17
N LEU A 123 9.14 8.83 -18.42
CA LEU A 123 9.03 10.23 -18.79
C LEU A 123 7.57 10.56 -19.11
N GLU A 124 6.93 11.37 -18.27
CA GLU A 124 5.57 11.85 -18.54
C GLU A 124 5.61 12.97 -19.58
N THR A 125 4.63 12.95 -20.48
CA THR A 125 4.42 13.99 -21.49
C THR A 125 3.00 14.50 -21.38
N ARG A 126 2.83 15.79 -21.07
CA ARG A 126 1.51 16.42 -20.93
C ARG A 126 1.19 17.33 -22.12
N GLY A 127 -0.10 17.39 -22.47
CA GLY A 127 -0.62 18.33 -23.47
C GLY A 127 -0.64 19.76 -22.92
N ALA A 128 -0.61 20.76 -23.81
CA ALA A 128 -0.42 22.18 -23.44
C ALA A 128 -1.38 22.69 -22.33
N ALA A 129 -2.64 22.24 -22.31
CA ALA A 129 -3.65 22.66 -21.34
C ALA A 129 -3.41 22.17 -19.89
N SER A 130 -2.58 21.13 -19.68
CA SER A 130 -2.32 20.56 -18.34
C SER A 130 -0.92 20.86 -17.79
N THR A 131 -0.17 21.75 -18.46
CA THR A 131 1.18 22.17 -18.06
C THR A 131 1.18 23.32 -17.03
N ALA A 132 0.07 24.05 -16.87
CA ALA A 132 -0.02 25.18 -15.94
C ALA A 132 0.24 24.76 -14.48
N ASN A 133 -0.34 23.64 -14.04
CA ASN A 133 -0.13 23.10 -12.69
C ASN A 133 1.25 22.43 -12.50
N TYR A 134 2.09 22.37 -13.55
CA TYR A 134 3.41 21.74 -13.51
C TYR A 134 4.54 22.70 -13.95
N GLY A 135 4.40 23.99 -13.64
CA GLY A 135 5.41 25.00 -13.96
C GLY A 135 5.67 25.17 -15.46
N GLY A 136 4.68 24.86 -16.31
CA GLY A 136 4.79 24.94 -17.77
C GLY A 136 5.58 23.80 -18.42
N ARG A 137 5.98 22.75 -17.68
CA ARG A 137 6.76 21.65 -18.24
C ARG A 137 5.91 20.70 -19.08
N ALA A 138 6.26 20.60 -20.36
CA ALA A 138 5.67 19.63 -21.27
C ALA A 138 6.12 18.18 -21.02
N ARG A 139 7.30 17.99 -20.41
CA ARG A 139 7.87 16.68 -20.07
C ARG A 139 8.58 16.71 -18.72
N TYR A 140 8.34 15.69 -17.91
CA TYR A 140 8.99 15.53 -16.60
C TYR A 140 9.13 14.05 -16.24
N ARG A 141 10.15 13.70 -15.44
CA ARG A 141 10.37 12.33 -14.99
C ARG A 141 9.43 12.04 -13.82
N VAL A 142 8.83 10.85 -13.83
CA VAL A 142 8.17 10.27 -12.66
C VAL A 142 8.79 8.93 -12.32
N GLU A 143 8.81 8.58 -11.04
CA GLU A 143 9.32 7.31 -10.53
C GLU A 143 8.29 6.64 -9.61
N THR A 144 8.35 5.31 -9.51
CA THR A 144 7.66 4.59 -8.44
C THR A 144 8.36 4.84 -7.10
N LEU A 145 7.64 4.65 -5.98
CA LEU A 145 8.26 4.74 -4.65
C LEU A 145 9.42 3.75 -4.51
N ALA A 146 9.24 2.52 -5.02
CA ALA A 146 10.27 1.48 -4.98
C ALA A 146 11.55 1.91 -5.72
N ASP A 147 11.44 2.51 -6.90
CA ASP A 147 12.60 2.97 -7.66
C ASP A 147 13.29 4.18 -7.00
N MET A 148 12.52 5.11 -6.44
CA MET A 148 13.06 6.23 -5.65
C MET A 148 13.85 5.70 -4.45
N MET A 149 13.29 4.74 -3.72
CA MET A 149 13.92 4.10 -2.56
C MET A 149 15.19 3.33 -2.94
N ALA A 150 15.14 2.53 -4.01
CA ALA A 150 16.29 1.77 -4.51
C ALA A 150 17.45 2.70 -4.90
N ARG A 151 17.15 3.83 -5.55
CA ARG A 151 18.16 4.80 -5.99
C ARG A 151 18.87 5.50 -4.83
N HIS A 152 18.16 5.71 -3.72
CA HIS A 152 18.72 6.30 -2.50
C HIS A 152 19.24 5.26 -1.50
N GLY A 153 19.08 3.97 -1.79
CA GLY A 153 19.51 2.88 -0.93
C GLY A 153 18.71 2.79 0.38
N HIS A 154 17.41 3.07 0.31
CA HIS A 154 16.51 3.00 1.47
C HIS A 154 15.64 1.76 1.41
N ASP A 155 15.61 1.00 2.51
CA ASP A 155 14.68 -0.13 2.66
C ASP A 155 13.33 0.29 3.26
N ALA A 156 13.30 1.45 3.92
CA ALA A 156 12.10 2.02 4.53
C ALA A 156 12.16 3.57 4.53
N VAL A 157 10.97 4.17 4.51
CA VAL A 157 10.76 5.62 4.69
C VAL A 157 10.00 5.80 6.01
N THR A 158 10.55 6.58 6.93
CA THR A 158 9.92 6.85 8.24
C THR A 158 8.63 7.65 8.05
N VAL A 159 8.72 8.76 7.31
CA VAL A 159 7.59 9.65 7.04
C VAL A 159 7.53 9.94 5.56
N LEU A 160 6.36 9.75 4.96
CA LEU A 160 6.11 10.16 3.59
C LEU A 160 4.98 11.19 3.57
N ARG A 161 5.27 12.38 3.05
CA ARG A 161 4.26 13.39 2.67
C ARG A 161 4.10 13.38 1.15
N MET A 162 2.85 13.36 0.68
CA MET A 162 2.53 13.41 -0.75
C MET A 162 1.36 14.36 -1.03
N ASP A 163 1.60 15.30 -1.92
CA ASP A 163 0.64 16.23 -2.48
C ASP A 163 0.95 16.35 -3.99
N VAL A 164 0.14 15.74 -4.86
CA VAL A 164 0.52 15.51 -6.27
C VAL A 164 -0.61 15.79 -7.28
N GLU A 165 -1.56 16.63 -6.89
CA GLU A 165 -2.55 17.25 -7.78
C GLU A 165 -3.32 16.23 -8.65
N GLY A 166 -3.80 15.15 -8.03
CA GLY A 166 -4.65 14.13 -8.67
C GLY A 166 -3.93 12.82 -9.05
N ALA A 167 -2.60 12.78 -8.99
CA ALA A 167 -1.84 11.55 -9.24
C ALA A 167 -1.90 10.54 -8.07
N GLU A 168 -2.43 10.94 -6.92
CA GLU A 168 -2.48 10.14 -5.70
C GLU A 168 -3.15 8.80 -5.96
N TRP A 169 -4.23 8.79 -6.73
CA TRP A 169 -5.05 7.60 -6.95
C TRP A 169 -4.32 6.47 -7.66
N ASP A 170 -3.52 6.80 -8.67
CA ASP A 170 -2.79 5.80 -9.43
C ASP A 170 -1.56 5.33 -8.64
N VAL A 171 -0.92 6.23 -7.88
CA VAL A 171 0.19 5.91 -6.97
C VAL A 171 -0.27 5.01 -5.81
N LEU A 172 -1.36 5.35 -5.14
CA LEU A 172 -1.92 4.58 -4.03
C LEU A 172 -2.40 3.20 -4.50
N ALA A 173 -3.02 3.11 -5.69
CA ALA A 173 -3.38 1.83 -6.29
C ALA A 173 -2.15 0.96 -6.59
N GLU A 174 -1.06 1.57 -7.05
CA GLU A 174 0.21 0.88 -7.27
C GLU A 174 0.81 0.40 -5.94
N TRP A 175 0.88 1.24 -4.90
CA TRP A 175 1.43 0.86 -3.60
C TRP A 175 0.68 -0.30 -2.94
N LEU A 176 -0.64 -0.33 -3.11
CA LEU A 176 -1.48 -1.43 -2.65
C LEU A 176 -1.23 -2.73 -3.43
N ALA A 177 -0.84 -2.63 -4.70
CA ALA A 177 -0.52 -3.78 -5.53
C ALA A 177 0.92 -4.27 -5.34
N SER A 178 1.87 -3.37 -5.09
CA SER A 178 3.32 -3.64 -5.06
C SER A 178 3.90 -3.76 -3.65
N SER A 179 3.07 -3.74 -2.61
CA SER A 179 3.48 -3.73 -1.20
C SER A 179 4.32 -2.52 -0.77
N ALA A 180 4.51 -1.53 -1.64
CA ALA A 180 5.29 -0.32 -1.36
C ALA A 180 4.73 0.49 -0.18
N LEU A 181 3.42 0.40 0.09
CA LEU A 181 2.81 1.02 1.28
C LEU A 181 3.45 0.54 2.60
N LEU A 182 3.96 -0.70 2.63
CA LEU A 182 4.63 -1.28 3.81
C LEU A 182 6.05 -0.76 4.02
N ALA A 183 6.64 -0.17 2.98
CA ALA A 183 7.94 0.44 3.06
C ALA A 183 7.87 1.79 3.81
N ILE A 184 6.68 2.35 3.96
CA ILE A 184 6.42 3.51 4.81
C ILE A 184 6.22 3.00 6.24
N ALA A 185 7.18 3.29 7.12
CA ALA A 185 7.28 2.65 8.42
C ALA A 185 6.29 3.21 9.44
N ASP A 186 6.08 4.54 9.46
CA ASP A 186 5.42 5.18 10.61
C ASP A 186 4.30 6.12 10.25
N GLN A 187 4.55 7.06 9.33
CA GLN A 187 3.61 8.12 9.05
C GLN A 187 3.46 8.40 7.56
N LEU A 188 2.20 8.52 7.14
CA LEU A 188 1.80 8.89 5.79
C LEU A 188 0.89 10.11 5.87
N LEU A 189 1.35 11.22 5.30
CA LEU A 189 0.60 12.48 5.17
C LEU A 189 0.20 12.63 3.71
N LEU A 190 -1.09 12.78 3.43
CA LEU A 190 -1.63 12.86 2.07
C LEU A 190 -2.52 14.08 1.92
N GLU A 191 -2.33 14.84 0.85
CA GLU A 191 -3.42 15.64 0.29
C GLU A 191 -4.10 14.85 -0.82
N ILE A 192 -5.42 14.64 -0.69
CA ILE A 192 -6.21 13.89 -1.67
C ILE A 192 -7.10 14.80 -2.50
N HIS A 193 -7.05 14.59 -3.81
CA HIS A 193 -7.80 15.36 -4.80
C HIS A 193 -8.97 14.55 -5.39
N LEU A 194 -10.20 14.85 -4.96
CA LEU A 194 -11.47 14.17 -5.30
C LEU A 194 -12.19 14.85 -6.48
N TYR A 195 -11.49 15.08 -7.59
CA TYR A 195 -12.04 15.80 -8.74
C TYR A 195 -13.03 15.00 -9.59
N ARG A 196 -12.96 13.66 -9.58
CA ARG A 196 -13.79 12.76 -10.41
C ARG A 196 -14.70 11.88 -9.53
N PRO A 197 -16.00 12.19 -9.47
CA PRO A 197 -16.90 11.57 -8.50
C PRO A 197 -16.94 10.03 -8.51
N ARG A 198 -16.98 9.41 -9.70
CA ARG A 198 -17.14 7.95 -9.81
C ARG A 198 -15.85 7.15 -9.68
N GLY A 199 -14.73 7.71 -10.14
CA GLY A 199 -13.44 7.02 -10.12
C GLY A 199 -12.79 7.09 -8.76
N ASP A 200 -12.88 8.25 -8.14
CA ASP A 200 -12.10 8.57 -6.95
C ASP A 200 -12.79 8.02 -5.70
N ALA A 201 -14.13 8.05 -5.64
CA ALA A 201 -14.88 7.51 -4.50
C ALA A 201 -14.66 6.00 -4.30
N GLY A 202 -14.77 5.21 -5.38
CA GLY A 202 -14.53 3.77 -5.34
C GLY A 202 -13.08 3.44 -5.00
N LYS A 203 -12.12 4.13 -5.63
CA LYS A 203 -10.68 3.96 -5.33
C LYS A 203 -10.35 4.32 -3.89
N LEU A 204 -10.93 5.40 -3.35
CA LEU A 204 -10.74 5.79 -1.96
C LEU A 204 -11.33 4.74 -1.02
N HIS A 205 -12.58 4.33 -1.21
CA HIS A 205 -13.17 3.28 -0.38
C HIS A 205 -12.33 1.99 -0.36
N ASP A 206 -11.84 1.53 -1.51
CA ASP A 206 -10.98 0.34 -1.61
C ASP A 206 -9.62 0.55 -0.95
N LEU A 207 -9.05 1.76 -1.06
CA LEU A 207 -7.82 2.15 -0.38
C LEU A 207 -8.00 2.12 1.13
N LEU A 208 -9.08 2.73 1.64
CA LEU A 208 -9.36 2.84 3.07
C LEU A 208 -9.56 1.47 3.72
N ALA A 209 -10.31 0.59 3.06
CA ALA A 209 -10.47 -0.80 3.50
C ALA A 209 -9.10 -1.49 3.59
N LYS A 210 -8.27 -1.37 2.56
CA LYS A 210 -6.95 -2.03 2.53
C LYS A 210 -5.94 -1.41 3.49
N MET A 211 -5.90 -0.10 3.65
CA MET A 211 -4.99 0.58 4.57
C MET A 211 -5.25 0.16 6.02
N ARG A 212 -6.54 0.08 6.40
CA ARG A 212 -6.94 -0.37 7.72
C ARG A 212 -6.70 -1.87 7.93
N ASP A 213 -7.17 -2.70 7.00
CA ASP A 213 -7.21 -4.16 7.19
C ASP A 213 -5.87 -4.85 6.91
N VAL A 214 -5.08 -4.35 5.97
CA VAL A 214 -3.85 -5.03 5.47
C VAL A 214 -2.58 -4.44 6.06
N ALA A 215 -2.57 -3.12 6.32
CA ALA A 215 -1.37 -2.40 6.69
C ALA A 215 -1.45 -1.72 8.07
N GLY A 216 -2.60 -1.81 8.75
CA GLY A 216 -2.77 -1.35 10.13
C GLY A 216 -2.63 0.16 10.27
N TRP A 217 -3.02 0.95 9.27
CA TRP A 217 -2.94 2.40 9.34
C TRP A 217 -4.20 2.99 9.98
N ASP A 218 -3.99 3.80 11.02
CA ASP A 218 -5.04 4.54 11.71
C ASP A 218 -5.00 6.01 11.28
N LEU A 219 -6.18 6.59 11.01
CA LEU A 219 -6.34 7.99 10.68
C LEU A 219 -6.39 8.81 11.98
N PHE A 220 -5.37 9.64 12.23
CA PHE A 220 -5.27 10.44 13.46
C PHE A 220 -5.65 11.91 13.26
N TRP A 221 -5.69 12.36 12.00
CA TRP A 221 -6.02 13.74 11.67
C TRP A 221 -6.58 13.87 10.25
N THR A 222 -7.52 14.80 10.06
CA THR A 222 -7.97 15.28 8.75
C THR A 222 -8.27 16.76 8.80
N ALA A 223 -8.13 17.44 7.66
CA ALA A 223 -8.68 18.76 7.46
C ALA A 223 -9.09 18.98 6.01
N ARG A 224 -10.01 19.93 5.84
CA ARG A 224 -10.48 20.35 4.53
C ARG A 224 -9.61 21.48 4.01
N ASN A 225 -9.18 21.37 2.76
CA ASN A 225 -8.58 22.50 2.04
C ASN A 225 -9.70 23.38 1.45
N ARG A 226 -9.61 24.70 1.68
CA ARG A 226 -10.66 25.68 1.35
C ARG A 226 -10.43 26.40 0.02
N TRP A 227 -9.33 26.12 -0.69
CA TRP A 227 -9.14 26.58 -2.07
C TRP A 227 -10.25 26.07 -3.00
N ASP A 228 -10.79 24.89 -2.70
CA ASP A 228 -11.91 24.30 -3.41
C ASP A 228 -13.12 24.09 -2.49
N ASN A 229 -14.08 25.00 -2.59
CA ASN A 229 -15.32 24.94 -1.80
C ASN A 229 -16.43 24.13 -2.49
N HIS A 230 -16.12 23.37 -3.55
CA HIS A 230 -17.10 22.50 -4.19
C HIS A 230 -17.46 21.34 -3.27
N ARG A 231 -18.67 21.40 -2.72
CA ARG A 231 -19.21 20.41 -1.79
C ARG A 231 -19.59 19.12 -2.53
N LEU A 232 -19.05 17.99 -2.06
CA LEU A 232 -19.35 16.66 -2.60
C LEU A 232 -20.50 15.99 -1.83
N HIS A 233 -20.39 15.93 -0.50
CA HIS A 233 -21.39 15.30 0.38
C HIS A 233 -21.17 15.74 1.82
N GLY A 234 -22.23 15.90 2.61
CA GLY A 234 -22.09 16.30 4.02
C GLY A 234 -21.27 17.58 4.15
N ASP A 235 -20.16 17.58 4.86
CA ASP A 235 -19.27 18.73 4.91
C ASP A 235 -18.07 18.63 3.95
N MET A 236 -17.87 17.50 3.26
CA MET A 236 -16.72 17.25 2.38
C MET A 236 -16.67 18.19 1.18
N THR A 237 -15.47 18.66 0.85
CA THR A 237 -15.13 19.26 -0.46
C THR A 237 -14.21 18.36 -1.29
N ARG A 238 -13.72 18.86 -2.42
CA ARG A 238 -12.88 18.08 -3.34
C ARG A 238 -11.45 17.88 -2.88
N VAL A 239 -10.98 18.56 -1.83
CA VAL A 239 -9.58 18.48 -1.40
C VAL A 239 -9.50 18.35 0.13
N HIS A 240 -8.78 17.33 0.59
CA HIS A 240 -8.59 17.07 2.01
C HIS A 240 -7.15 16.67 2.30
N GLU A 241 -6.65 17.15 3.43
CA GLU A 241 -5.43 16.65 4.02
C GLU A 241 -5.73 15.56 5.06
N LEU A 242 -4.90 14.52 5.05
CA LEU A 242 -5.06 13.31 5.85
C LEU A 242 -3.73 12.95 6.52
N GLY A 243 -3.79 12.63 7.81
CA GLY A 243 -2.67 12.09 8.56
C GLY A 243 -2.95 10.66 8.99
N PHE A 244 -2.11 9.73 8.54
CA PHE A 244 -2.13 8.33 8.94
C PHE A 244 -0.91 7.96 9.77
N ILE A 245 -1.11 7.11 10.77
CA ILE A 245 -0.03 6.49 11.56
C ILE A 245 -0.14 4.98 11.41
N SER A 246 1.00 4.33 11.17
CA SER A 246 1.08 2.88 11.19
C SER A 246 0.94 2.40 12.63
N CYS A 247 0.02 1.49 12.88
CA CYS A 247 -0.12 0.85 14.18
C CYS A 247 1.16 0.07 14.47
N ASP A 248 1.79 0.39 15.60
CA ASP A 248 3.16 0.02 15.94
C ASP A 248 3.50 -1.42 15.57
N LEU A 249 4.32 -1.56 14.52
CA LEU A 249 4.89 -2.82 14.07
C LEU A 249 5.68 -3.52 15.18
N ALA A 250 6.04 -2.86 16.30
CA ALA A 250 6.59 -3.54 17.48
C ALA A 250 5.59 -4.55 18.08
N THR A 251 4.30 -4.24 18.09
CA THR A 251 3.24 -5.14 18.58
C THR A 251 3.01 -6.33 17.61
N MET A 252 3.22 -6.11 16.30
CA MET A 252 3.26 -7.18 15.30
C MET A 252 4.58 -7.99 15.35
N ARG A 253 5.74 -7.36 15.56
CA ARG A 253 7.06 -8.01 15.63
C ARG A 253 7.23 -8.87 16.89
N LEU A 254 6.61 -8.48 18.01
CA LEU A 254 6.59 -9.25 19.25
C LEU A 254 5.70 -10.50 19.14
N THR A 255 4.57 -10.42 18.44
CA THR A 255 3.74 -11.60 18.15
C THR A 255 4.38 -12.52 17.10
N LEU A 256 5.13 -11.95 16.14
CA LEU A 256 5.95 -12.70 15.18
C LEU A 256 7.14 -13.43 15.84
N SER A 257 7.78 -12.88 16.87
CA SER A 257 8.90 -13.56 17.55
C SER A 257 8.43 -14.79 18.35
N ALA A 258 7.26 -14.73 18.97
CA ALA A 258 6.66 -15.88 19.66
C ALA A 258 6.18 -16.96 18.67
N ALA A 259 5.64 -16.55 17.52
CA ALA A 259 5.22 -17.49 16.46
C ALA A 259 6.41 -18.12 15.71
N LEU A 260 7.52 -17.39 15.49
CA LEU A 260 8.74 -17.95 14.90
C LEU A 260 9.47 -18.90 15.87
N LEU A 261 9.48 -18.63 17.18
CA LEU A 261 10.10 -19.53 18.15
C LEU A 261 9.40 -20.89 18.21
N ALA A 262 8.09 -20.93 17.98
CA ALA A 262 7.33 -22.18 17.92
C ALA A 262 7.65 -23.03 16.67
N VAL A 263 8.23 -22.44 15.62
CA VAL A 263 8.60 -23.12 14.36
C VAL A 263 10.11 -23.40 14.28
N ALA A 264 10.93 -22.77 15.13
CA ALA A 264 12.38 -22.84 15.08
C ALA A 264 13.00 -24.03 15.85
N VAL A 265 12.21 -24.95 16.38
CA VAL A 265 12.72 -26.13 17.11
C VAL A 265 13.18 -27.29 16.23
N ASP A 266 12.96 -27.24 14.90
CA ASP A 266 13.61 -28.18 13.98
C ASP A 266 14.66 -27.46 13.15
N GLY A 267 15.93 -27.74 13.47
CA GLY A 267 17.10 -27.11 12.90
C GLY A 267 17.33 -27.49 11.43
N PHE A 268 18.00 -26.60 10.69
CA PHE A 268 19.32 -26.83 10.10
C PHE A 268 19.73 -25.66 9.18
N ALA A 269 21.00 -25.25 9.37
CA ALA A 269 21.97 -24.68 8.43
C ALA A 269 21.53 -23.78 7.25
N SER A 270 22.02 -22.53 7.34
CA SER A 270 22.39 -21.60 6.27
C SER A 270 22.60 -22.23 4.88
N LYS A 271 21.74 -21.87 3.91
CA LYS A 271 22.06 -21.88 2.48
C LYS A 271 21.58 -20.58 1.83
N ARG A 272 22.41 -20.06 0.93
CA ARG A 272 22.26 -18.79 0.20
C ARG A 272 20.88 -18.66 -0.47
N LEU A 273 20.30 -17.47 -0.40
CA LEU A 273 19.14 -17.03 -1.16
C LEU A 273 19.40 -17.17 -2.68
N PRO A 274 18.58 -17.93 -3.43
CA PRO A 274 18.68 -17.97 -4.89
C PRO A 274 17.99 -16.76 -5.52
N SER A 275 18.47 -16.36 -6.70
CA SER A 275 17.93 -15.26 -7.51
C SER A 275 16.48 -15.51 -7.93
N LEU A 276 15.64 -14.46 -7.82
CA LEU A 276 14.26 -14.41 -8.32
C LEU A 276 14.21 -14.78 -9.82
N ARG A 277 13.42 -15.80 -10.18
CA ARG A 277 13.09 -16.10 -11.58
C ARG A 277 12.01 -15.12 -12.06
N GLN A 278 12.20 -14.58 -13.27
CA GLN A 278 11.21 -13.71 -13.93
C GLN A 278 9.89 -14.45 -14.14
N GLY A 279 8.79 -13.89 -13.63
CA GLY A 279 7.45 -14.46 -13.75
C GLY A 279 6.92 -14.40 -15.19
N VAL A 280 6.41 -15.53 -15.68
CA VAL A 280 5.65 -15.60 -16.94
C VAL A 280 4.24 -15.05 -16.68
N ARG A 281 3.85 -13.99 -17.41
CA ARG A 281 2.48 -13.46 -17.37
C ARG A 281 1.53 -14.41 -18.09
N VAL A 282 0.57 -14.98 -17.37
CA VAL A 282 -0.58 -15.66 -17.99
C VAL A 282 -1.50 -14.60 -18.58
N GLN A 283 -1.70 -14.65 -19.90
CA GLN A 283 -2.64 -13.81 -20.63
C GLN A 283 -4.01 -14.51 -20.69
N ASP A 284 -5.06 -13.70 -20.55
CA ASP A 284 -6.47 -13.97 -20.83
C ASP A 284 -7.28 -14.84 -19.85
N ALA A 285 -8.16 -14.16 -19.10
CA ALA A 285 -9.15 -14.73 -18.18
C ALA A 285 -10.57 -14.72 -18.78
N ASN A 286 -10.74 -15.17 -20.03
CA ASN A 286 -12.06 -15.40 -20.61
C ASN A 286 -12.34 -16.90 -20.71
N ALA A 287 -13.36 -17.35 -19.98
CA ALA A 287 -14.07 -18.63 -20.05
C ALA A 287 -13.37 -19.76 -20.82
N VAL A 288 -12.38 -20.39 -20.19
CA VAL A 288 -11.77 -21.64 -20.67
C VAL A 288 -12.66 -22.81 -20.21
N THR A 289 -13.30 -23.51 -21.14
CA THR A 289 -14.18 -24.64 -20.81
C THR A 289 -13.43 -25.94 -20.51
N GLU A 290 -12.16 -26.06 -20.94
CA GLU A 290 -11.23 -27.09 -20.48
C GLU A 290 -9.81 -26.52 -20.44
N VAL A 291 -9.23 -26.39 -19.24
CA VAL A 291 -7.81 -26.07 -19.09
C VAL A 291 -7.05 -27.39 -19.15
N SER A 292 -6.33 -27.63 -20.25
CA SER A 292 -5.35 -28.72 -20.32
C SER A 292 -4.03 -28.24 -19.71
N PHE A 293 -3.43 -29.09 -18.89
CA PHE A 293 -2.20 -28.83 -18.15
C PHE A 293 -1.11 -29.84 -18.52
N ASP A 294 -1.07 -30.25 -19.79
CA ASP A 294 -0.12 -31.26 -20.25
C ASP A 294 1.33 -30.73 -20.15
N GLY A 295 2.19 -31.50 -19.48
CA GLY A 295 3.62 -31.19 -19.35
C GLY A 295 4.00 -30.23 -18.23
N LEU A 296 3.17 -30.05 -17.19
CA LEU A 296 3.60 -29.35 -15.97
C LEU A 296 4.65 -30.15 -15.19
N ASP A 297 5.77 -29.51 -14.85
CA ASP A 297 6.80 -30.02 -13.95
C ASP A 297 6.91 -29.13 -12.71
N GLY A 298 6.40 -29.63 -11.58
CA GLY A 298 6.41 -29.00 -10.27
C GLY A 298 7.58 -29.41 -9.38
N SER A 299 8.52 -30.22 -9.85
CA SER A 299 9.59 -30.82 -9.02
C SER A 299 10.43 -29.83 -8.20
N ASN A 300 10.55 -28.59 -8.68
CA ASN A 300 11.30 -27.53 -8.02
C ASN A 300 10.43 -26.48 -7.32
N ALA A 301 9.10 -26.64 -7.32
CA ALA A 301 8.18 -25.67 -6.73
C ALA A 301 7.97 -25.94 -5.23
N ARG A 302 7.90 -24.87 -4.45
CA ARG A 302 7.47 -24.89 -3.03
C ARG A 302 6.10 -24.27 -2.91
N ILE A 303 5.13 -25.02 -2.40
CA ILE A 303 3.72 -24.62 -2.41
C ILE A 303 3.23 -24.43 -0.98
N GLY A 304 2.66 -23.26 -0.69
CA GLY A 304 1.93 -23.01 0.54
C GLY A 304 0.44 -23.32 0.36
N ILE A 305 -0.17 -24.08 1.26
CA ILE A 305 -1.62 -24.29 1.30
C ILE A 305 -2.15 -23.74 2.62
N ILE A 306 -3.07 -22.78 2.55
CA ILE A 306 -3.68 -22.15 3.72
C ILE A 306 -5.17 -22.44 3.70
N ARG A 307 -5.67 -23.14 4.72
CA ARG A 307 -7.09 -23.51 4.79
C ARG A 307 -7.81 -22.87 5.97
N THR A 308 -9.12 -22.65 5.88
CA THR A 308 -9.94 -22.20 7.02
C THR A 308 -10.35 -23.35 7.94
N LYS A 309 -10.81 -23.06 9.16
CA LYS A 309 -11.39 -24.08 10.07
C LYS A 309 -12.86 -24.36 9.82
N TRP A 310 -13.60 -23.37 9.31
CA TRP A 310 -15.04 -23.48 9.13
C TRP A 310 -15.38 -24.39 7.95
N ASN A 311 -16.46 -25.16 8.07
CA ASN A 311 -16.94 -26.12 7.07
C ASN A 311 -15.90 -27.20 6.68
N PRO A 312 -15.35 -27.96 7.66
CA PRO A 312 -14.22 -28.88 7.43
C PRO A 312 -14.52 -29.92 6.35
N LYS A 313 -15.76 -30.45 6.29
CA LYS A 313 -16.16 -31.40 5.26
C LYS A 313 -15.91 -30.92 3.83
N VAL A 314 -16.07 -29.61 3.57
CA VAL A 314 -15.83 -29.03 2.24
C VAL A 314 -14.38 -28.56 2.12
N VAL A 315 -13.87 -27.88 3.14
CA VAL A 315 -12.51 -27.31 3.13
C VAL A 315 -11.43 -28.38 3.08
N ASP A 316 -11.56 -29.46 3.85
CA ASP A 316 -10.59 -30.55 3.88
C ASP A 316 -10.56 -31.27 2.53
N ALA A 317 -11.72 -31.52 1.92
CA ALA A 317 -11.79 -32.12 0.58
C ALA A 317 -11.13 -31.24 -0.51
N LEU A 318 -11.26 -29.92 -0.41
CA LEU A 318 -10.57 -28.98 -1.30
C LEU A 318 -9.06 -28.93 -1.04
N SER A 319 -8.65 -28.95 0.23
CA SER A 319 -7.24 -29.00 0.65
C SER A 319 -6.54 -30.25 0.15
N ASP A 320 -7.19 -31.41 0.32
CA ASP A 320 -6.67 -32.70 -0.12
C ASP A 320 -6.58 -32.77 -1.65
N GLY A 321 -7.57 -32.21 -2.35
CA GLY A 321 -7.57 -32.10 -3.81
C GLY A 321 -6.42 -31.23 -4.33
N ALA A 322 -6.19 -30.07 -3.70
CA ALA A 322 -5.08 -29.19 -4.05
C ALA A 322 -3.71 -29.84 -3.78
N LYS A 323 -3.54 -30.50 -2.64
CA LYS A 323 -2.32 -31.26 -2.32
C LYS A 323 -2.07 -32.36 -3.34
N ARG A 324 -3.11 -33.15 -3.67
CA ARG A 324 -3.00 -34.22 -4.67
C ARG A 324 -2.60 -33.68 -6.03
N ALA A 325 -3.21 -32.60 -6.50
CA ALA A 325 -2.85 -31.97 -7.76
C ALA A 325 -1.38 -31.51 -7.80
N CYS A 326 -0.84 -31.00 -6.68
CA CYS A 326 0.58 -30.65 -6.59
C CYS A 326 1.48 -31.89 -6.74
N LEU A 327 1.13 -32.98 -6.05
CA LEU A 327 1.87 -34.25 -6.13
C LEU A 327 1.81 -34.85 -7.55
N ASP A 328 0.65 -34.78 -8.21
CA ASP A 328 0.42 -35.31 -9.56
C ASP A 328 1.30 -34.63 -10.62
N VAL A 329 1.64 -33.35 -10.42
CA VAL A 329 2.58 -32.60 -11.29
C VAL A 329 4.04 -32.67 -10.81
N GLY A 330 4.33 -33.51 -9.83
CA GLY A 330 5.70 -33.79 -9.39
C GLY A 330 6.25 -32.88 -8.28
N VAL A 331 5.44 -32.03 -7.64
CA VAL A 331 5.87 -31.29 -6.44
C VAL A 331 6.24 -32.28 -5.34
N LEU A 332 7.41 -32.14 -4.72
CA LEU A 332 7.84 -33.00 -3.62
C LEU A 332 7.00 -32.71 -2.36
N GLU A 333 6.65 -33.76 -1.61
CA GLU A 333 5.80 -33.59 -0.42
C GLU A 333 6.46 -32.68 0.64
N GLU A 334 7.79 -32.77 0.81
CA GLU A 334 8.54 -31.88 1.69
C GLU A 334 8.51 -30.39 1.27
N ASN A 335 8.14 -30.11 0.02
CA ASN A 335 8.02 -28.75 -0.51
C ASN A 335 6.58 -28.19 -0.37
N ILE A 336 5.66 -28.94 0.22
CA ILE A 336 4.28 -28.50 0.48
C ILE A 336 4.14 -28.07 1.94
N PHE A 337 3.97 -26.77 2.17
CA PHE A 337 3.73 -26.20 3.49
C PHE A 337 2.23 -25.98 3.71
N GLU A 338 1.64 -26.71 4.66
CA GLU A 338 0.22 -26.58 5.01
C GLU A 338 0.03 -25.81 6.32
N THR A 339 -0.89 -24.85 6.36
CA THR A 339 -1.29 -24.16 7.60
C THR A 339 -2.78 -23.84 7.62
N GLN A 340 -3.31 -23.49 8.79
CA GLN A 340 -4.73 -23.27 9.00
C GLN A 340 -5.02 -21.97 9.73
N VAL A 341 -6.06 -21.26 9.29
CA VAL A 341 -6.59 -20.04 9.90
C VAL A 341 -8.03 -20.22 10.40
N PRO A 342 -8.53 -19.38 11.34
CA PRO A 342 -9.89 -19.48 11.85
C PRO A 342 -10.98 -19.44 10.76
N GLY A 343 -10.98 -18.41 9.92
CA GLY A 343 -12.00 -18.21 8.89
C GLY A 343 -11.47 -17.51 7.65
N ALA A 344 -12.38 -17.20 6.71
CA ALA A 344 -12.02 -16.58 5.44
C ALA A 344 -11.47 -15.16 5.61
N TRP A 345 -11.80 -14.50 6.71
CA TRP A 345 -11.30 -13.17 7.06
C TRP A 345 -9.78 -13.15 7.25
N GLU A 346 -9.20 -14.20 7.84
CA GLU A 346 -7.76 -14.27 8.12
C GLU A 346 -6.94 -14.80 6.94
N LEU A 347 -7.58 -15.38 5.91
CA LEU A 347 -6.88 -15.96 4.74
C LEU A 347 -5.93 -14.96 4.04
N PRO A 348 -6.35 -13.72 3.70
CA PRO A 348 -5.46 -12.78 3.02
C PRO A 348 -4.21 -12.43 3.84
N SER A 349 -4.37 -12.24 5.15
CA SER A 349 -3.26 -11.91 6.05
C SER A 349 -2.28 -13.08 6.17
N ALA A 350 -2.78 -14.31 6.35
CA ALA A 350 -1.91 -15.49 6.42
C ALA A 350 -1.18 -15.76 5.10
N ALA A 351 -1.85 -15.58 3.96
CA ALA A 351 -1.24 -15.68 2.63
C ALA A 351 -0.12 -14.65 2.46
N ARG A 352 -0.36 -13.41 2.89
CA ARG A 352 0.65 -12.36 2.84
C ARG A 352 1.86 -12.69 3.72
N PHE A 353 1.66 -13.16 4.96
CA PHE A 353 2.78 -13.54 5.83
C PHE A 353 3.60 -14.69 5.25
N LEU A 354 2.93 -15.69 4.66
CA LEU A 354 3.61 -16.81 4.02
C LEU A 354 4.38 -16.36 2.77
N ALA A 355 3.84 -15.43 1.98
CA ALA A 355 4.53 -14.87 0.80
C ALA A 355 5.79 -14.10 1.20
N LEU A 356 5.69 -13.23 2.22
CA LEU A 356 6.81 -12.44 2.73
C LEU A 356 7.93 -13.29 3.35
N SER A 357 7.62 -14.52 3.78
CA SER A 357 8.63 -15.41 4.36
C SER A 357 9.67 -15.90 3.33
N GLY A 358 9.38 -15.81 2.02
CA GLY A 358 10.23 -16.36 0.96
C GLY A 358 10.35 -17.89 0.95
N ARG A 359 9.57 -18.58 1.80
CA ARG A 359 9.63 -20.04 1.97
C ARG A 359 8.93 -20.81 0.86
N VAL A 360 7.99 -20.19 0.18
CA VAL A 360 7.17 -20.81 -0.89
C VAL A 360 7.20 -19.94 -2.14
N ASP A 361 7.01 -20.58 -3.30
CA ASP A 361 6.97 -19.93 -4.61
C ASP A 361 5.52 -19.58 -5.02
N ALA A 362 4.54 -20.32 -4.51
CA ALA A 362 3.12 -20.06 -4.72
C ALA A 362 2.30 -20.40 -3.47
N ILE A 363 1.11 -19.80 -3.35
CA ILE A 363 0.19 -19.99 -2.22
C ILE A 363 -1.21 -20.28 -2.73
N VAL A 364 -1.83 -21.30 -2.16
CA VAL A 364 -3.21 -21.73 -2.41
C VAL A 364 -4.04 -21.45 -1.16
N CYS A 365 -4.97 -20.48 -1.25
CA CYS A 365 -5.89 -20.16 -0.16
C CYS A 365 -7.21 -20.90 -0.34
N ILE A 366 -7.65 -21.61 0.70
CA ILE A 366 -8.83 -22.48 0.66
C ILE A 366 -9.78 -22.09 1.79
N GLY A 367 -10.97 -21.65 1.42
CA GLY A 367 -12.04 -21.36 2.36
C GLY A 367 -13.41 -21.52 1.70
N THR A 368 -14.44 -21.66 2.52
CA THR A 368 -15.83 -21.66 2.04
C THR A 368 -16.68 -20.70 2.85
N LEU A 369 -17.43 -19.87 2.13
CA LEU A 369 -18.50 -19.03 2.63
C LEU A 369 -19.80 -19.62 2.11
N ILE A 370 -20.74 -19.92 3.01
CA ILE A 370 -22.01 -20.61 2.71
C ILE A 370 -23.17 -19.66 2.97
#